data_AF-A0A4Q9QU63-F1
#
_entry.id   AF-A0A4Q9QU63-F1
#
_cell.length_a   1.000
_cell.length_b   1.000
_cell.length_c   1.000
_cell.angle_alpha   90.00
_cell.angle_beta   90.00
_cell.angle_gamma   90.00
#
_symmetry.space_group_name_H-M   'P 1'
#
loop_
_entity.id
_entity.type
_entity.pdbx_description
1 polymer ?
#
loop_
_entity_poly.entity_id
_entity_poly.type
_entity_poly.pdbx_seq_one_letter_code
_entity_poly.pdbx_strand_id
1 'polypeptide(L)' 'MRRKINLSPSCPLFSCWLQQAGFEVNEKIRIRVMQGCLVITAE' A
#
# COMPACT_ATOMS: atom_id res chain seq x y z
N MET A 1 -15.95 -21.70 -10.75
CA MET A 1 -15.08 -21.07 -9.73
C MET A 1 -15.30 -19.56 -9.77
N ARG A 2 -16.16 -18.99 -8.92
CA ARG A 2 -16.53 -17.57 -8.98
C ARG A 2 -15.41 -16.74 -8.31
N ARG A 3 -14.67 -15.95 -9.09
CA ARG A 3 -13.70 -14.97 -8.55
C ARG A 3 -14.49 -13.94 -7.74
N LYS A 4 -14.31 -13.93 -6.42
CA LYS A 4 -14.76 -12.84 -5.54
C LYS A 4 -14.06 -11.58 -6.01
N ILE A 5 -14.83 -10.65 -6.57
CA ILE A 5 -14.32 -9.34 -6.98
C ILE A 5 -14.27 -8.51 -5.69
N ASN A 6 -13.07 -8.31 -5.14
CA ASN A 6 -12.89 -7.34 -4.06
C ASN A 6 -13.11 -5.95 -4.66
N LEU A 7 -14.22 -5.32 -4.29
CA LEU A 7 -14.61 -3.96 -4.72
C LEU A 7 -13.81 -2.86 -4.01
N SER A 8 -12.78 -3.23 -3.23
CA SER A 8 -11.91 -2.25 -2.59
C SER A 8 -10.96 -1.65 -3.62
N PRO A 9 -10.81 -0.31 -3.64
CA PRO A 9 -9.79 0.32 -4.46
C PRO A 9 -8.42 -0.17 -4.02
N SER A 10 -7.71 -0.84 -4.92
CA SER A 10 -6.33 -1.29 -4.72
C SER A 10 -5.41 -0.50 -5.63
N CYS A 11 -4.30 -0.02 -5.08
CA CYS A 11 -3.25 0.66 -5.82
C CYS A 11 -1.98 -0.21 -5.72
N PRO A 12 -1.67 -1.02 -6.74
CA PRO A 12 -0.45 -1.82 -6.72
C PRO A 12 0.77 -0.91 -6.77
N LEU A 13 1.68 -1.11 -5.82
CA LEU A 13 2.97 -0.41 -5.75
C LEU A 13 4.09 -1.35 -6.20
N PHE A 14 5.15 -0.79 -6.78
CA PHE A 14 6.31 -1.58 -7.20
C PHE A 14 7.09 -2.08 -5.98
N SER A 15 7.30 -3.39 -5.91
CA SER A 15 7.97 -4.05 -4.78
C SER A 15 9.41 -3.57 -4.58
N CYS A 16 10.17 -3.37 -5.66
CA CYS A 16 11.54 -2.87 -5.60
C CYS A 16 11.62 -1.46 -5.00
N TRP A 17 10.67 -0.59 -5.37
CA TRP A 17 10.60 0.77 -4.83
C TRP A 17 10.27 0.77 -3.33
N LEU A 18 9.31 -0.08 -2.91
CA LEU A 18 8.96 -0.23 -1.48
C LEU A 18 10.14 -0.73 -0.64
N GLN A 19 10.87 -1.75 -1.12
CA GLN A 19 12.06 -2.24 -0.41
C GLN A 19 13.15 -1.17 -0.29
N GLN A 20 13.39 -0.39 -1.35
CA GLN A 20 14.36 0.72 -1.30
C GLN A 20 13.93 1.83 -0.34
N ALA A 21 12.63 2.05 -0.19
CA ALA A 21 12.07 2.98 0.78
C ALA A 21 12.07 2.44 2.23
N GLY A 22 12.53 1.20 2.44
CA GLY A 22 12.67 0.58 3.76
C GLY A 22 11.45 -0.19 4.25
N PHE A 23 10.47 -0.46 3.39
CA PHE A 23 9.29 -1.27 3.74
C PHE A 23 9.55 -2.77 3.55
N GLU A 24 9.11 -3.58 4.50
CA GLU A 24 9.09 -5.04 4.37
C GLU A 24 7.74 -5.59 3.91
N VAL A 25 7.75 -6.78 3.30
CA VAL A 25 6.53 -7.47 2.89
C VAL A 25 5.79 -7.95 4.15
N ASN A 26 4.48 -7.72 4.21
CA ASN A 26 3.61 -7.99 5.38
C ASN A 26 3.88 -7.11 6.60
N GLU A 27 4.64 -6.04 6.45
CA GLU A 27 4.77 -5.03 7.50
C GLU A 27 3.45 -4.25 7.66
N LYS A 28 3.15 -3.84 8.89
CA LYS A 28 2.05 -2.92 9.14
C LYS A 28 2.44 -1.53 8.68
N ILE A 29 1.57 -0.92 7.89
CA ILE A 29 1.74 0.45 7.43
C ILE A 29 0.67 1.36 8.05
N ARG A 30 1.04 2.63 8.25
CA ARG A 30 0.10 3.71 8.57
C ARG A 30 -0.13 4.56 7.33
N ILE A 31 -1.41 4.80 7.03
CA ILE A 31 -1.83 5.65 5.92
C ILE A 31 -2.37 6.97 6.50
N ARG A 32 -1.87 8.10 6.01
CA ARG A 32 -2.33 9.44 6.37
C ARG A 32 -2.78 10.18 5.11
N VAL A 33 -3.93 10.83 5.17
CA VAL A 33 -4.43 11.67 4.08
C VAL A 33 -3.96 13.10 4.33
N MET A 34 -3.19 13.66 3.40
CA MET A 34 -2.88 15.08 3.34
C MET A 34 -3.61 15.70 2.14
N GLN A 35 -3.80 17.01 2.12
CA GLN A 35 -4.42 17.65 0.95
C GLN A 35 -3.58 17.36 -0.30
N GLY A 36 -4.19 16.70 -1.28
CA GLY A 36 -3.57 16.36 -2.57
C GLY A 36 -2.68 15.10 -2.57
N CYS A 37 -2.37 14.49 -1.42
CA CYS A 37 -1.45 13.35 -1.34
C CYS A 37 -1.84 12.32 -0.27
N LEU A 38 -1.55 11.06 -0.55
CA LEU A 38 -1.59 9.98 0.43
C LEU A 38 -0.17 9.73 0.95
N VAL A 39 0.03 9.78 2.26
CA VAL A 39 1.32 9.49 2.89
C VAL A 39 1.27 8.09 3.50
N ILE A 40 2.27 7.28 3.17
CA ILE A 40 2.43 5.92 3.68
C ILE A 40 3.70 5.89 4.53
N THR A 41 3.60 5.40 5.75
CA THR A 41 4.74 5.24 6.67
C THR A 41 4.74 3.83 7.26
N ALA A 42 5.92 3.26 7.47
CA ALA A 42 6.12 2.10 8.32
C ALA A 42 5.61 2.39 9.75
N GLU A 43 5.14 1.37 10.46
CA GLU A 43 4.82 1.45 11.90
C GLU A 43 6.05 1.23 12.78
#